data_AF-A0A5J4VBT2-F1
#
_entry.id   AF-A0A5J4VBT2-F1
#
_cell.length_a   1.000
_cell.length_b   1.000
_cell.length_c   1.000
_cell.angle_alpha   90.00
_cell.angle_beta   90.00
_cell.angle_gamma   90.00
#
_symmetry.space_group_name_H-M   'P 1'
#
loop_
_entity.id
_entity.type
_entity.pdbx_description
1 polymer ?
#
loop_
_entity_poly.entity_id
_entity_poly.type
_entity_poly.pdbx_seq_one_letter_code
_entity_poly.pdbx_strand_id
1 'polypeptide(L)'
;MGKYMCFYSYYLWLLIDDCHFIIDDVKCVMTFSKHIGFESFVRKFMQQRIQSKIEGNSGGEQFSKITMNSSYGSDGMNQEHFSDIKLCDIHETFRKHLNGRFKSDRKLGDNLYAVEFEQQKFNCKTCLQVAFAVLDCAKYWFMNFYYNFLTPMVDMNRIHLIYCDTDSMMLAVAGDPKQNYQQGFSAVIKDKQFYDKNFYKFFPKPKSVVTNENKPQLDKIDEGKRKLKIKELQIQDEKKPLGVAYEHCGSTLIALAPKNYWLRQEFDKKDPIVVKLKGLSLKMNPQINKDAYENSIKNGTVVKGQNTSLRQHQERNSDDEVFSKMSRINTTKNGITGVHTKMIVLENQCCCSYIDGISADKYKIQYKMLMC
;
A
#
# COMPACT_ATOMS: atom_id res chain seq x y z
N MET A 1 18.78 23.70 13.54
CA MET A 1 18.40 22.61 14.46
C MET A 1 18.43 21.31 13.65
N GLY A 2 19.25 20.33 14.04
CA GLY A 2 19.32 19.03 13.34
C GLY A 2 17.98 18.30 13.46
N LYS A 3 17.51 17.70 12.35
CA LYS A 3 16.32 16.84 12.35
C LYS A 3 16.73 15.42 12.70
N TYR A 4 16.07 14.79 13.66
CA TYR A 4 16.26 13.39 14.00
C TYR A 4 15.19 12.53 13.33
N MET A 5 15.55 11.29 12.99
CA MET A 5 14.64 10.29 12.42
C MET A 5 14.62 9.04 13.30
N CYS A 6 13.48 8.34 13.31
CA CYS A 6 13.32 7.09 14.05
C CYS A 6 13.43 5.92 13.07
N PHE A 7 14.19 4.88 13.44
CA PHE A 7 14.31 3.64 12.68
C PHE A 7 14.14 2.42 13.59
N TYR A 8 13.47 1.38 13.08
CA TYR A 8 13.54 0.05 13.67
C TYR A 8 14.87 -0.63 13.31
N SER A 9 15.40 -1.46 14.23
CA SER A 9 16.76 -2.00 14.13
C SER A 9 17.04 -2.73 12.82
N TYR A 10 16.17 -3.64 12.38
CA TYR A 10 16.40 -4.39 11.14
C TYR A 10 16.45 -3.50 9.90
N TYR A 11 15.59 -2.48 9.84
CA TYR A 11 15.60 -1.57 8.71
C TYR A 11 16.85 -0.68 8.74
N LEU A 12 17.25 -0.20 9.93
CA LEU A 12 18.46 0.58 10.09
C LEU A 12 19.72 -0.19 9.71
N TRP A 13 19.85 -1.46 10.14
CA TRP A 13 20.98 -2.31 9.78
C TRP A 13 21.10 -2.49 8.28
N LEU A 14 19.99 -2.78 7.59
CA LEU A 14 19.98 -2.85 6.13
C LEU A 14 20.44 -1.54 5.48
N LEU A 15 19.99 -0.39 6.01
CA LEU A 15 20.43 0.91 5.48
C LEU A 15 21.92 1.15 5.70
N ILE A 16 22.48 0.78 6.85
CA ILE A 16 23.91 0.93 7.14
C ILE A 16 24.73 -0.01 6.24
N ASP A 17 24.41 -1.30 6.26
CA ASP A 17 25.22 -2.35 5.66
C ASP A 17 25.13 -2.34 4.14
N ASP A 18 23.90 -2.23 3.59
CA ASP A 18 23.67 -2.36 2.15
C ASP A 18 23.60 -1.01 1.42
N CYS A 19 23.16 0.05 2.13
CA CYS A 19 22.97 1.39 1.55
C CYS A 19 23.99 2.43 2.02
N HIS A 20 24.97 2.04 2.87
CA HIS A 20 26.01 2.93 3.40
C HIS A 20 25.45 4.18 4.11
N PHE A 21 24.32 4.01 4.79
CA PHE A 21 23.68 5.08 5.57
C PHE A 21 24.56 5.46 6.76
N ILE A 22 25.00 6.72 6.79
CA ILE A 22 25.87 7.27 7.83
C ILE A 22 25.01 7.87 8.94
N ILE A 23 25.32 7.51 10.19
CA ILE A 23 24.67 8.07 11.38
C ILE A 23 25.59 9.12 11.97
N ASP A 24 25.14 10.38 11.99
CA ASP A 24 25.89 11.50 12.56
C ASP A 24 25.75 11.59 14.09
N ASP A 25 24.53 11.36 14.61
CA ASP A 25 24.22 11.46 16.04
C ASP A 25 23.05 10.53 16.43
N VAL A 26 23.04 10.06 17.67
CA VAL A 26 22.01 9.18 18.25
C VAL A 26 21.38 9.83 19.47
N LYS A 27 20.16 10.34 19.31
CA LYS A 27 19.42 11.01 20.39
C LYS A 27 18.90 10.06 21.47
N CYS A 28 18.39 8.89 21.06
CA CYS A 28 17.70 7.97 21.95
C CYS A 28 17.67 6.56 21.34
N VAL A 29 17.79 5.54 22.19
CA VAL A 29 17.62 4.13 21.83
C VAL A 29 16.50 3.56 22.69
N MET A 30 15.51 2.93 22.05
CA MET A 30 14.41 2.23 22.72
C MET A 30 14.54 0.73 22.47
N THR A 31 14.42 -0.05 23.54
CA THR A 31 14.46 -1.51 23.49
C THR A 31 13.09 -2.11 23.73
N PHE A 32 12.74 -3.16 23.00
CA PHE A 32 11.46 -3.85 23.13
C PHE A 32 11.68 -5.37 23.21
N SER A 33 10.87 -6.04 24.01
CA SER A 33 10.84 -7.51 24.07
C SER A 33 9.90 -8.07 23.01
N LYS A 34 10.41 -8.94 22.15
CA LYS A 34 9.60 -9.63 21.14
C LYS A 34 8.62 -10.58 21.83
N HIS A 35 7.36 -10.55 21.40
CA HIS A 35 6.33 -11.50 21.83
C HIS A 35 5.45 -11.93 20.64
N ILE A 36 4.72 -13.03 20.80
CA ILE A 36 3.85 -13.63 19.78
C ILE A 36 2.35 -13.34 20.03
N GLY A 37 2.05 -12.22 20.70
CA GLY A 37 0.70 -11.91 21.19
C GLY A 37 -0.37 -11.83 20.09
N PHE A 38 0.04 -11.48 18.86
CA PHE A 38 -0.86 -11.40 17.70
C PHE A 38 -0.99 -12.73 16.92
N GLU A 39 -0.23 -13.77 17.28
CA GLU A 39 -0.18 -15.01 16.49
C GLU A 39 -1.54 -15.69 16.40
N SER A 40 -2.25 -15.83 17.52
CA SER A 40 -3.59 -16.46 17.55
C SER A 40 -4.59 -15.69 16.70
N PHE A 41 -4.55 -14.35 16.77
CA PHE A 41 -5.37 -13.46 15.95
C PHE A 41 -5.07 -13.65 14.45
N VAL A 42 -3.80 -13.58 14.05
CA VAL A 42 -3.40 -13.75 12.65
C VAL A 42 -3.78 -15.14 12.13
N ARG A 43 -3.50 -16.21 12.90
CA ARG A 43 -3.85 -17.58 12.53
C ARG A 43 -5.35 -17.75 12.30
N LYS A 44 -6.18 -17.21 13.21
CA LYS A 44 -7.64 -17.28 13.11
C LYS A 44 -8.16 -16.63 11.82
N PHE A 45 -7.78 -15.38 11.55
CA PHE A 45 -8.28 -14.67 10.38
C PHE A 45 -7.67 -15.16 9.06
N MET A 46 -6.43 -15.69 9.08
CA MET A 46 -5.86 -16.38 7.93
C MET A 46 -6.65 -17.66 7.60
N GLN A 47 -6.99 -18.48 8.60
CA GLN A 47 -7.78 -19.69 8.39
C GLN A 47 -9.19 -19.36 7.87
N GLN A 48 -9.86 -18.36 8.44
CA GLN A 48 -11.17 -17.89 7.96
C GLN A 48 -11.10 -17.39 6.51
N ARG A 49 -10.02 -16.69 6.14
CA ARG A 49 -9.78 -16.25 4.76
C ARG A 49 -9.64 -17.42 3.79
N ILE A 50 -8.88 -18.45 4.17
CA ILE A 50 -8.70 -19.66 3.37
C ILE A 50 -10.04 -20.39 3.19
N GLN A 51 -10.80 -20.56 4.27
CA GLN A 51 -12.11 -21.20 4.23
C GLN A 51 -13.09 -20.45 3.32
N SER A 52 -13.14 -19.13 3.44
CA SER A 52 -13.99 -18.28 2.58
C SER A 52 -13.65 -18.43 1.10
N LYS A 53 -12.36 -18.55 0.74
CA LYS A 53 -11.93 -18.82 -0.63
C LYS A 53 -12.35 -20.21 -1.12
N ILE A 54 -12.30 -21.22 -0.25
CA ILE A 54 -12.71 -22.59 -0.60
C ILE A 54 -14.20 -22.61 -0.96
N GLU A 55 -15.01 -21.90 -0.16
CA GLU A 55 -16.46 -21.75 -0.29
C GLU A 55 -16.90 -20.79 -1.41
N GLY A 56 -15.98 -20.00 -1.97
CA GLY A 56 -16.31 -18.96 -2.95
C GLY A 56 -16.95 -17.71 -2.33
N ASN A 57 -16.86 -17.53 -1.01
CA ASN A 57 -17.36 -16.37 -0.28
C ASN A 57 -16.38 -15.20 -0.37
N SER A 58 -16.56 -14.36 -1.40
CA SER A 58 -15.72 -13.17 -1.63
C SER A 58 -15.82 -12.14 -0.49
N GLY A 59 -17.01 -11.99 0.13
CA GLY A 59 -17.23 -11.11 1.28
C GLY A 59 -16.45 -11.56 2.51
N GLY A 60 -16.45 -12.85 2.81
CA GLY A 60 -15.69 -13.45 3.92
C GLY A 60 -14.17 -13.35 3.72
N GLU A 61 -13.69 -13.53 2.47
CA GLU A 61 -12.28 -13.30 2.14
C GLU A 61 -11.89 -11.85 2.45
N GLN A 62 -12.68 -10.89 1.95
CA GLN A 62 -12.40 -9.47 2.09
C GLN A 62 -12.50 -9.01 3.54
N PHE A 63 -13.50 -9.49 4.30
CA PHE A 63 -13.65 -9.22 5.73
C PHE A 63 -12.42 -9.67 6.53
N SER A 64 -11.96 -10.90 6.28
CA SER A 64 -10.80 -11.47 6.97
C SER A 64 -9.53 -10.67 6.66
N LYS A 65 -9.33 -10.29 5.39
CA LYS A 65 -8.22 -9.43 4.96
C LYS A 65 -8.27 -8.05 5.63
N ILE A 66 -9.42 -7.38 5.62
CA ILE A 66 -9.58 -6.04 6.21
C ILE A 66 -9.33 -6.09 7.70
N THR A 67 -9.87 -7.08 8.42
CA THR A 67 -9.71 -7.21 9.86
C THR A 67 -8.23 -7.30 10.28
N MET A 68 -7.43 -8.06 9.53
CA MET A 68 -5.98 -8.13 9.77
C MET A 68 -5.26 -6.82 9.44
N ASN A 69 -5.66 -6.14 8.36
CA ASN A 69 -5.03 -4.87 7.97
C ASN A 69 -5.43 -3.69 8.87
N SER A 70 -6.64 -3.70 9.42
CA SER A 70 -7.18 -2.63 10.25
C SER A 70 -6.63 -2.64 11.66
N SER A 71 -6.19 -3.79 12.20
CA SER A 71 -5.61 -3.87 13.54
C SER A 71 -4.38 -2.97 13.67
N TYR A 72 -3.44 -3.06 12.71
CA TYR A 72 -2.28 -2.18 12.62
C TYR A 72 -2.70 -0.69 12.48
N GLY A 73 -3.70 -0.41 11.63
CA GLY A 73 -4.18 0.96 11.44
C GLY A 73 -4.78 1.56 12.70
N SER A 74 -5.41 0.73 13.54
CA SER A 74 -5.94 1.13 14.84
C SER A 74 -4.81 1.47 15.83
N ASP A 75 -3.71 0.73 15.81
CA ASP A 75 -2.55 1.00 16.67
C ASP A 75 -1.88 2.33 16.33
N GLY A 76 -1.84 2.68 15.03
CA GLY A 76 -1.27 3.93 14.49
C GLY A 76 -2.21 5.14 14.50
N MET A 77 -3.34 5.06 15.19
CA MET A 77 -4.37 6.10 15.17
C MET A 77 -3.93 7.39 15.86
N ASN A 78 -3.96 8.51 15.15
CA ASN A 78 -3.68 9.82 15.75
C ASN A 78 -4.94 10.42 16.39
N GLN A 79 -5.07 10.24 17.71
CA GLN A 79 -6.21 10.74 18.50
C GLN A 79 -6.16 12.27 18.75
N GLU A 80 -5.06 12.94 18.41
CA GLU A 80 -4.93 14.41 18.52
C GLU A 80 -5.82 15.15 17.50
N HIS A 81 -6.18 14.50 16.40
CA HIS A 81 -7.02 15.11 15.36
C HIS A 81 -8.51 14.75 15.51
N PHE A 82 -8.91 14.23 16.66
CA PHE A 82 -10.29 13.81 16.88
C PHE A 82 -11.15 15.00 17.29
N SER A 83 -12.18 15.30 16.50
CA SER A 83 -13.14 16.34 16.85
C SER A 83 -14.08 15.86 17.98
N ASP A 84 -14.18 16.63 19.06
CA ASP A 84 -15.20 16.46 20.10
C ASP A 84 -16.48 17.18 19.63
N ILE A 85 -17.43 16.43 19.07
CA ILE A 85 -18.70 16.96 18.56
C ILE A 85 -19.85 16.33 19.32
N LYS A 86 -20.77 17.16 19.81
CA LYS A 86 -22.03 16.72 20.42
C LYS A 86 -23.21 17.16 19.59
N LEU A 87 -24.18 16.26 19.46
CA LEU A 87 -25.50 16.58 18.91
C LEU A 87 -26.37 17.09 20.05
N CYS A 88 -26.90 18.29 19.90
CA CYS A 88 -27.64 19.01 20.92
C CYS A 88 -28.92 19.61 20.33
N ASP A 89 -29.94 19.73 21.16
CA ASP A 89 -31.10 20.59 20.86
C ASP A 89 -30.75 22.08 21.05
N ILE A 90 -31.70 22.98 20.79
CA ILE A 90 -31.45 24.43 20.90
C ILE A 90 -31.10 24.87 22.34
N HIS A 91 -31.71 24.26 23.35
CA HIS A 91 -31.50 24.62 24.75
C HIS A 91 -30.16 24.10 25.27
N GLU A 92 -29.80 22.86 24.91
CA GLU A 92 -28.50 22.28 25.18
C GLU A 92 -27.40 23.06 24.48
N THR A 93 -27.60 23.43 23.22
CA THR A 93 -26.63 24.22 22.44
C THR A 93 -26.30 25.53 23.13
N PHE A 94 -27.32 26.29 23.56
CA PHE A 94 -27.14 27.51 24.33
C PHE A 94 -26.33 27.26 25.63
N ARG A 95 -26.65 26.19 26.36
CA ARG A 95 -25.88 25.80 27.56
C ARG A 95 -24.43 25.41 27.23
N LYS A 96 -24.19 24.78 26.07
CA LYS A 96 -22.84 24.38 25.63
C LYS A 96 -21.99 25.54 25.15
N HIS A 97 -22.58 26.63 24.65
CA HIS A 97 -21.83 27.85 24.28
C HIS A 97 -21.11 28.48 25.47
N LEU A 98 -21.66 28.31 26.68
CA LEU A 98 -21.04 28.76 27.93
C LEU A 98 -19.86 27.88 28.37
N ASN A 99 -19.59 26.77 27.68
CA ASN A 99 -18.45 25.93 27.97
C ASN A 99 -17.16 26.61 27.47
N GLY A 100 -16.15 26.76 28.33
CA GLY A 100 -14.87 27.36 27.95
C GLY A 100 -14.08 26.62 26.85
N ARG A 101 -14.52 25.41 26.45
CA ARG A 101 -13.98 24.66 25.30
C ARG A 101 -14.81 24.84 24.03
N PHE A 102 -15.86 25.65 24.03
CA PHE A 102 -16.67 25.84 22.84
C PHE A 102 -15.81 26.39 21.70
N LYS A 103 -15.91 25.75 20.53
CA LYS A 103 -15.16 26.15 19.33
C LYS A 103 -16.08 26.68 18.24
N SER A 104 -17.14 25.95 17.93
CA SER A 104 -18.14 26.33 16.93
C SER A 104 -19.36 25.44 17.02
N ASP A 105 -20.51 25.91 16.58
CA ASP A 105 -21.71 25.09 16.36
C ASP A 105 -22.18 25.14 14.90
N ARG A 106 -23.00 24.16 14.53
CA ARG A 106 -23.66 24.10 13.22
C ARG A 106 -25.08 23.57 13.37
N LYS A 107 -26.08 24.36 12.97
CA LYS A 107 -27.48 23.91 12.86
C LYS A 107 -27.60 22.82 11.78
N LEU A 108 -28.03 21.63 12.17
CA LEU A 108 -28.27 20.49 11.27
C LEU A 108 -29.76 20.35 10.91
N GLY A 109 -30.66 20.86 11.75
CA GLY A 109 -32.12 20.86 11.58
C GLY A 109 -32.79 21.78 12.60
N ASP A 110 -34.13 21.81 12.63
CA ASP A 110 -34.91 22.78 13.44
C ASP A 110 -34.54 22.79 14.92
N ASN A 111 -34.32 21.60 15.50
CA ASN A 111 -33.92 21.42 16.90
C ASN A 111 -32.73 20.46 17.03
N LEU A 112 -31.77 20.55 16.10
CA LEU A 112 -30.57 19.69 16.10
C LEU A 112 -29.37 20.49 15.65
N TYR A 113 -28.35 20.54 16.50
CA TYR A 113 -27.11 21.27 16.29
C TYR A 113 -25.93 20.34 16.57
N ALA A 114 -24.87 20.46 15.78
CA ALA A 114 -23.58 19.85 16.07
C ALA A 114 -22.68 20.90 16.72
N VAL A 115 -22.43 20.77 18.02
CA VAL A 115 -21.55 21.64 18.80
C VAL A 115 -20.17 21.00 18.89
N GLU A 116 -19.17 21.67 18.33
CA GLU A 116 -17.76 21.28 18.35
C GLU A 116 -17.03 21.95 19.52
N PHE A 117 -16.22 21.16 20.22
CA PHE A 117 -15.37 21.62 21.31
C PHE A 117 -13.89 21.51 20.94
N GLU A 118 -13.10 22.44 21.46
CA GLU A 118 -11.65 22.38 21.41
C GLU A 118 -11.14 21.21 22.25
N GLN A 119 -10.27 20.41 21.63
CA GLN A 119 -9.65 19.27 22.27
C GLN A 119 -8.46 19.73 23.12
N GLN A 120 -8.65 19.79 24.43
CA GLN A 120 -7.59 20.21 25.36
C GLN A 120 -6.66 19.06 25.78
N LYS A 121 -7.14 17.82 25.68
CA LYS A 121 -6.42 16.61 26.05
C LYS A 121 -6.75 15.49 25.08
N PHE A 122 -5.76 14.68 24.75
CA PHE A 122 -5.94 13.41 24.04
C PHE A 122 -5.20 12.32 24.81
N ASN A 123 -5.63 11.07 24.65
CA ASN A 123 -4.99 9.94 25.29
C ASN A 123 -4.24 9.11 24.25
N CYS A 124 -2.97 8.82 24.48
CA CYS A 124 -2.23 7.85 23.66
C CYS A 124 -2.46 6.44 24.20
N LYS A 125 -3.68 5.89 24.02
CA LYS A 125 -4.03 4.54 24.51
C LYS A 125 -3.63 3.40 23.57
N THR A 126 -3.12 3.74 22.38
CA THR A 126 -2.75 2.75 21.37
C THR A 126 -1.25 2.46 21.42
N CYS A 127 -0.88 1.26 20.95
CA CYS A 127 0.51 0.82 20.90
C CYS A 127 1.21 1.38 19.67
N LEU A 128 1.47 2.69 19.64
CA LEU A 128 2.11 3.38 18.51
C LEU A 128 3.46 2.75 18.10
N GLN A 129 4.18 2.16 19.06
CA GLN A 129 5.46 1.48 18.81
C GLN A 129 5.27 0.21 17.96
N VAL A 130 4.14 -0.48 18.12
CA VAL A 130 3.78 -1.65 17.29
C VAL A 130 3.51 -1.19 15.86
N ALA A 131 2.74 -0.10 15.67
CA ALA A 131 2.49 0.45 14.35
C ALA A 131 3.79 0.89 13.65
N PHE A 132 4.68 1.57 14.38
CA PHE A 132 6.00 1.93 13.90
C PHE A 132 6.81 0.70 13.46
N ALA A 133 6.90 -0.33 14.32
CA ALA A 133 7.63 -1.56 14.02
C ALA A 133 7.06 -2.31 12.80
N VAL A 134 5.73 -2.37 12.66
CA VAL A 134 5.08 -3.01 11.50
C VAL A 134 5.47 -2.32 10.19
N LEU A 135 5.48 -0.99 10.15
CA LEU A 135 5.88 -0.24 8.96
C LEU A 135 7.34 -0.47 8.58
N ASP A 136 8.26 -0.42 9.53
CA ASP A 136 9.67 -0.61 9.23
C ASP A 136 10.02 -2.07 8.94
N CYS A 137 9.35 -3.03 9.59
CA CYS A 137 9.48 -4.44 9.23
C CYS A 137 8.99 -4.71 7.80
N ALA A 138 7.92 -4.04 7.35
CA ALA A 138 7.43 -4.16 5.98
C ALA A 138 8.45 -3.60 4.97
N LYS A 139 9.07 -2.44 5.26
CA LYS A 139 10.16 -1.88 4.44
C LYS A 139 11.36 -2.83 4.40
N TYR A 140 11.80 -3.31 5.55
CA TYR A 140 12.91 -4.25 5.66
C TYR A 140 12.63 -5.51 4.84
N TRP A 141 11.43 -6.09 4.95
CA TRP A 141 11.06 -7.27 4.18
C TRP A 141 11.09 -7.01 2.67
N PHE A 142 10.53 -5.89 2.21
CA PHE A 142 10.51 -5.54 0.79
C PHE A 142 11.93 -5.33 0.24
N MET A 143 12.78 -4.61 0.98
CA MET A 143 14.17 -4.36 0.60
C MET A 143 14.99 -5.65 0.58
N ASN A 144 14.84 -6.48 1.61
CA ASN A 144 15.51 -7.78 1.68
C ASN A 144 15.06 -8.72 0.54
N PHE A 145 13.76 -8.73 0.21
CA PHE A 145 13.26 -9.48 -0.94
C PHE A 145 13.90 -9.01 -2.25
N TYR A 146 13.97 -7.69 -2.47
CA TYR A 146 14.53 -7.14 -3.70
C TYR A 146 16.05 -7.33 -3.81
N TYR A 147 16.81 -6.91 -2.79
CA TYR A 147 18.28 -6.90 -2.83
C TYR A 147 18.91 -8.26 -2.53
N ASN A 148 18.37 -9.03 -1.58
CA ASN A 148 19.00 -10.26 -1.11
C ASN A 148 18.39 -11.53 -1.70
N PHE A 149 17.23 -11.43 -2.37
CA PHE A 149 16.61 -12.57 -3.04
C PHE A 149 16.45 -12.38 -4.55
N LEU A 150 15.81 -11.29 -5.01
CA LEU A 150 15.54 -11.10 -6.44
C LEU A 150 16.83 -10.79 -7.22
N THR A 151 17.59 -9.80 -6.76
CA THR A 151 18.82 -9.32 -7.43
C THR A 151 19.88 -10.42 -7.63
N PRO A 152 20.16 -11.31 -6.65
CA PRO A 152 21.11 -12.41 -6.87
C PRO A 152 20.56 -13.52 -7.77
N MET A 153 19.23 -13.69 -7.81
CA MET A 153 18.58 -14.77 -8.57
C MET A 153 18.54 -14.48 -10.07
N VAL A 154 18.38 -13.22 -10.47
CA VAL A 154 18.12 -12.83 -11.87
C VAL A 154 19.22 -11.96 -12.46
N ASP A 155 19.33 -11.98 -13.79
CA ASP A 155 20.18 -11.06 -14.55
C ASP A 155 19.57 -9.65 -14.57
N MET A 156 20.16 -8.74 -13.79
CA MET A 156 19.72 -7.35 -13.69
C MET A 156 19.91 -6.54 -14.97
N ASN A 157 20.66 -7.03 -15.97
CA ASN A 157 20.69 -6.39 -17.30
C ASN A 157 19.43 -6.69 -18.12
N ARG A 158 18.65 -7.70 -17.71
CA ARG A 158 17.43 -8.15 -18.38
C ARG A 158 16.17 -7.88 -17.55
N ILE A 159 16.30 -7.26 -16.39
CA ILE A 159 15.18 -6.87 -15.53
C ILE A 159 15.28 -5.39 -15.18
N HIS A 160 14.15 -4.71 -15.23
CA HIS A 160 14.04 -3.32 -14.79
C HIS A 160 12.87 -3.16 -13.82
N LEU A 161 13.14 -2.57 -12.65
CA LEU A 161 12.10 -2.18 -11.69
C LEU A 161 11.45 -0.87 -12.13
N ILE A 162 10.19 -0.92 -12.56
CA ILE A 162 9.49 0.25 -13.11
C ILE A 162 8.67 0.98 -12.04
N TYR A 163 8.01 0.23 -11.16
CA TYR A 163 7.09 0.80 -10.18
C TYR A 163 7.03 -0.05 -8.90
N CYS A 164 6.92 0.60 -7.75
CA CYS A 164 6.64 -0.04 -6.47
C CYS A 164 5.61 0.79 -5.67
N ASP A 165 4.74 0.11 -4.91
CA ASP A 165 3.81 0.75 -3.98
C ASP A 165 3.49 -0.19 -2.83
N THR A 166 4.03 0.16 -1.64
CA THR A 166 3.78 -0.51 -0.35
C THR A 166 4.17 -1.99 -0.31
N ASP A 167 3.39 -2.85 -0.94
CA ASP A 167 3.49 -4.32 -0.95
C ASP A 167 3.50 -4.88 -2.39
N SER A 168 3.59 -4.02 -3.41
CA SER A 168 3.57 -4.40 -4.82
C SER A 168 4.80 -3.88 -5.58
N MET A 169 5.18 -4.63 -6.61
CA MET A 169 6.31 -4.35 -7.49
C MET A 169 5.95 -4.70 -8.93
N MET A 170 6.31 -3.84 -9.89
CA MET A 170 6.14 -4.07 -11.32
C MET A 170 7.52 -4.08 -11.99
N LEU A 171 7.82 -5.19 -12.66
CA LEU A 171 9.10 -5.44 -13.30
C LEU A 171 8.90 -5.55 -14.82
N ALA A 172 9.75 -4.91 -15.61
CA ALA A 172 9.97 -5.31 -17.00
C ALA A 172 10.96 -6.46 -17.03
N VAL A 173 10.64 -7.51 -17.80
CA VAL A 173 11.48 -8.69 -17.96
C VAL A 173 11.75 -8.90 -19.44
N ALA A 174 13.02 -8.82 -19.83
CA ALA A 174 13.49 -9.13 -21.18
C ALA A 174 13.66 -10.64 -21.33
N GLY A 175 12.53 -11.35 -21.46
CA GLY A 175 12.48 -12.82 -21.63
C GLY A 175 13.10 -13.32 -22.95
N ASP A 176 12.99 -14.61 -23.19
CA ASP A 176 13.31 -15.26 -24.46
C ASP A 176 12.18 -14.99 -25.47
N PRO A 177 12.43 -14.34 -26.63
CA PRO A 177 11.41 -14.08 -27.64
C PRO A 177 10.85 -15.34 -28.30
N LYS A 178 11.50 -16.50 -28.13
CA LYS A 178 11.00 -17.80 -28.62
C LYS A 178 9.98 -18.43 -27.68
N GLN A 179 9.86 -17.92 -26.45
CA GLN A 179 8.93 -18.41 -25.44
C GLN A 179 7.78 -17.42 -25.23
N ASN A 180 6.65 -17.92 -24.74
CA ASN A 180 5.52 -17.05 -24.42
C ASN A 180 5.73 -16.33 -23.07
N TYR A 181 4.78 -15.48 -22.68
CA TYR A 181 4.86 -14.69 -21.44
C TYR A 181 4.89 -15.53 -20.15
N GLN A 182 4.48 -16.81 -20.20
CA GLN A 182 4.45 -17.70 -19.03
C GLN A 182 5.83 -18.14 -18.57
N GLN A 183 6.88 -17.83 -19.35
CA GLN A 183 8.27 -18.06 -18.95
C GLN A 183 8.62 -17.35 -17.62
N GLY A 184 7.96 -16.24 -17.30
CA GLY A 184 8.23 -15.47 -16.08
C GLY A 184 9.72 -15.13 -15.97
N PHE A 185 10.38 -15.58 -14.91
CA PHE A 185 11.81 -15.37 -14.72
C PHE A 185 12.71 -16.43 -15.36
N SER A 186 12.18 -17.53 -15.89
CA SER A 186 12.98 -18.70 -16.30
C SER A 186 14.12 -18.37 -17.25
N ALA A 187 13.88 -17.47 -18.21
CA ALA A 187 14.87 -17.06 -19.22
C ALA A 187 15.91 -16.06 -18.71
N VAL A 188 15.72 -15.49 -17.52
CA VAL A 188 16.59 -14.46 -16.93
C VAL A 188 17.22 -14.89 -15.61
N ILE A 189 17.10 -16.17 -15.23
CA ILE A 189 17.78 -16.70 -14.03
C ILE A 189 19.29 -16.67 -14.27
N LYS A 190 20.02 -16.00 -13.37
CA LYS A 190 21.50 -15.95 -13.37
C LYS A 190 22.07 -17.11 -12.57
N ASP A 191 21.53 -17.37 -11.38
CA ASP A 191 21.97 -18.46 -10.50
C ASP A 191 20.86 -19.49 -10.34
N LYS A 192 20.99 -20.60 -11.07
CA LYS A 192 20.04 -21.70 -11.06
C LYS A 192 20.01 -22.45 -9.73
N GLN A 193 21.15 -22.63 -9.07
CA GLN A 193 21.19 -23.32 -7.77
C GLN A 193 20.49 -22.50 -6.70
N PHE A 194 20.73 -21.18 -6.68
CA PHE A 194 20.03 -20.26 -5.79
C PHE A 194 18.52 -20.27 -6.07
N TYR A 195 18.13 -20.20 -7.34
CA TYR A 195 16.72 -20.28 -7.76
C TYR A 195 16.06 -21.58 -7.26
N ASP A 196 16.61 -22.74 -7.60
CA ASP A 196 16.03 -24.05 -7.27
C ASP A 196 15.87 -24.24 -5.74
N LYS A 197 16.79 -23.69 -4.95
CA LYS A 197 16.77 -23.76 -3.48
C LYS A 197 15.80 -22.77 -2.82
N ASN A 198 15.61 -21.58 -3.41
CA ASN A 198 14.98 -20.45 -2.70
C ASN A 198 13.65 -19.98 -3.30
N PHE A 199 13.35 -20.26 -4.58
CA PHE A 199 12.20 -19.66 -5.27
C PHE A 199 10.87 -19.87 -4.53
N TYR A 200 10.58 -21.10 -4.11
CA TYR A 200 9.35 -21.44 -3.41
C TYR A 200 9.29 -21.01 -1.93
N LYS A 201 10.35 -20.39 -1.39
CA LYS A 201 10.28 -19.73 -0.08
C LYS A 201 9.37 -18.51 -0.16
N PHE A 202 9.43 -17.77 -1.27
CA PHE A 202 8.64 -16.56 -1.49
C PHE A 202 7.45 -16.82 -2.40
N PHE A 203 7.65 -17.47 -3.55
CA PHE A 203 6.60 -17.69 -4.54
C PHE A 203 5.73 -18.93 -4.25
N PRO A 204 4.50 -19.01 -4.81
CA PRO A 204 3.64 -20.15 -4.64
C PRO A 204 4.19 -21.39 -5.36
N LYS A 205 4.01 -22.56 -4.75
CA LYS A 205 4.36 -23.85 -5.30
C LYS A 205 3.31 -24.32 -6.30
N PRO A 206 3.70 -24.98 -7.40
CA PRO A 206 2.74 -25.62 -8.28
C PRO A 206 2.03 -26.78 -7.56
N LYS A 207 0.83 -27.12 -8.04
CA LYS A 207 -0.01 -28.17 -7.46
C LYS A 207 0.74 -29.50 -7.26
N SER A 208 1.58 -29.88 -8.22
CA SER A 208 2.37 -31.11 -8.20
C SER A 208 3.31 -31.15 -7.01
N VAL A 209 4.05 -30.07 -6.76
CA VAL A 209 4.98 -29.96 -5.62
C VAL A 209 4.21 -30.00 -4.30
N VAL A 210 3.13 -29.23 -4.17
CA VAL A 210 2.27 -29.25 -2.97
C VAL A 210 1.74 -30.66 -2.70
N THR A 211 1.32 -31.37 -3.74
CA THR A 211 0.78 -32.74 -3.62
C THR A 211 1.86 -33.73 -3.18
N ASN A 212 3.05 -33.65 -3.79
CA ASN A 212 4.16 -34.56 -3.50
C ASN A 212 4.70 -34.38 -2.07
N GLU A 213 4.89 -33.13 -1.61
CA GLU A 213 5.36 -32.84 -0.26
C GLU A 213 4.36 -33.28 0.83
N ASN A 214 3.06 -33.27 0.53
CA ASN A 214 2.00 -33.63 1.47
C ASN A 214 1.44 -35.04 1.23
N LYS A 215 2.08 -35.85 0.38
CA LYS A 215 1.59 -37.18 0.01
C LYS A 215 1.27 -38.08 1.22
N PRO A 216 2.10 -38.16 2.28
CA PRO A 216 1.80 -38.98 3.46
C PRO A 216 0.52 -38.57 4.20
N GLN A 217 0.16 -37.29 4.16
CA GLN A 217 -1.08 -36.78 4.75
C GLN A 217 -2.27 -37.04 3.82
N LEU A 218 -2.08 -36.87 2.51
CA LEU A 218 -3.14 -37.05 1.51
C LEU A 218 -3.54 -38.51 1.30
N ASP A 219 -2.60 -39.45 1.50
CA ASP A 219 -2.86 -40.89 1.38
C ASP A 219 -3.76 -41.41 2.51
N LYS A 220 -3.78 -40.73 3.67
CA LYS A 220 -4.65 -41.03 4.83
C LYS A 220 -6.07 -40.49 4.72
N ILE A 221 -6.36 -39.71 3.68
CA ILE A 221 -7.65 -39.04 3.49
C ILE A 221 -8.44 -39.77 2.41
N ASP A 222 -9.74 -39.96 2.65
CA ASP A 222 -10.69 -40.48 1.67
C ASP A 222 -10.58 -39.76 0.33
N GLU A 223 -10.68 -40.50 -0.77
CA GLU A 223 -10.48 -39.97 -2.13
C GLU A 223 -11.37 -38.76 -2.43
N GLY A 224 -12.62 -38.76 -1.93
CA GLY A 224 -13.56 -37.65 -2.06
C GLY A 224 -13.14 -36.36 -1.33
N LYS A 225 -12.42 -36.47 -0.22
CA LYS A 225 -11.92 -35.32 0.57
C LYS A 225 -10.52 -34.86 0.14
N ARG A 226 -9.76 -35.73 -0.54
CA ARG A 226 -8.39 -35.44 -1.00
C ARG A 226 -8.33 -34.21 -1.91
N LYS A 227 -9.28 -34.08 -2.85
CA LYS A 227 -9.35 -32.92 -3.76
C LYS A 227 -9.54 -31.61 -3.01
N LEU A 228 -10.40 -31.59 -1.99
CA LEU A 228 -10.64 -30.42 -1.15
C LEU A 228 -9.39 -30.07 -0.33
N LYS A 229 -8.72 -31.09 0.23
CA LYS A 229 -7.50 -30.87 1.01
C LYS A 229 -6.36 -30.30 0.17
N ILE A 230 -6.17 -30.80 -1.06
CA ILE A 230 -5.18 -30.23 -1.99
C ILE A 230 -5.50 -28.76 -2.27
N LYS A 231 -6.78 -28.42 -2.53
CA LYS A 231 -7.20 -27.02 -2.74
C LYS A 231 -6.87 -26.15 -1.53
N GLU A 232 -7.14 -26.62 -0.31
CA GLU A 232 -6.79 -25.93 0.93
C GLU A 232 -5.29 -25.67 1.05
N LEU A 233 -4.46 -26.70 0.83
CA LEU A 233 -3.00 -26.61 0.89
C LEU A 233 -2.43 -25.63 -0.17
N GLN A 234 -2.99 -25.63 -1.38
CA GLN A 234 -2.60 -24.68 -2.42
C GLN A 234 -2.91 -23.23 -2.01
N ILE A 235 -4.10 -22.98 -1.45
CA ILE A 235 -4.48 -21.64 -1.00
C ILE A 235 -3.61 -21.22 0.20
N GLN A 236 -3.27 -22.16 1.10
CA GLN A 236 -2.37 -21.91 2.23
C GLN A 236 -0.98 -21.47 1.77
N ASP A 237 -0.40 -22.15 0.78
CA ASP A 237 0.91 -21.78 0.25
C ASP A 237 0.86 -20.48 -0.58
N GLU A 238 -0.18 -20.27 -1.39
CA GLU A 238 -0.39 -19.02 -2.14
C GLU A 238 -0.57 -17.81 -1.20
N LYS A 239 -1.21 -18.00 -0.04
CA LYS A 239 -1.49 -16.95 0.95
C LYS A 239 -0.56 -17.01 2.17
N LYS A 240 0.55 -17.73 2.10
CA LYS A 240 1.49 -17.80 3.23
C LYS A 240 1.92 -16.39 3.66
N PRO A 241 2.03 -16.11 4.97
CA PRO A 241 2.55 -14.84 5.44
C PRO A 241 3.92 -14.57 4.80
N LEU A 242 4.16 -13.33 4.38
CA LEU A 242 5.40 -12.92 3.73
C LEU A 242 5.70 -13.67 2.40
N GLY A 243 4.69 -14.30 1.80
CA GLY A 243 4.77 -14.84 0.44
C GLY A 243 4.53 -13.75 -0.60
N VAL A 244 5.13 -13.93 -1.78
CA VAL A 244 4.90 -13.09 -2.95
C VAL A 244 3.90 -13.78 -3.85
N ALA A 245 2.80 -13.09 -4.16
CA ALA A 245 1.83 -13.56 -5.14
C ALA A 245 2.13 -12.94 -6.51
N TYR A 246 2.19 -13.77 -7.53
CA TYR A 246 2.08 -13.29 -8.90
C TYR A 246 0.63 -12.82 -9.12
N GLU A 247 0.45 -11.53 -9.41
CA GLU A 247 -0.87 -10.98 -9.70
C GLU A 247 -1.16 -11.02 -11.20
N HIS A 248 -0.41 -10.23 -11.98
CA HIS A 248 -0.70 -10.00 -13.40
C HIS A 248 0.57 -9.73 -14.20
N CYS A 249 0.56 -10.14 -15.47
CA CYS A 249 1.52 -9.79 -16.50
C CYS A 249 0.83 -9.04 -17.63
N GLY A 250 1.61 -8.20 -18.28
CA GLY A 250 1.15 -7.24 -19.25
C GLY A 250 2.25 -6.85 -20.22
N SER A 251 1.88 -6.20 -21.32
CA SER A 251 2.85 -5.76 -22.33
C SER A 251 3.39 -4.37 -22.08
N THR A 252 2.60 -3.50 -21.43
CA THR A 252 2.88 -2.06 -21.40
C THR A 252 2.51 -1.45 -20.06
N LEU A 253 3.45 -0.72 -19.45
CA LEU A 253 3.24 0.10 -18.26
C LEU A 253 3.72 1.53 -18.56
N ILE A 254 2.88 2.51 -18.25
CA ILE A 254 3.25 3.93 -18.22
C ILE A 254 3.03 4.41 -16.78
N ALA A 255 4.11 4.64 -16.03
CA ALA A 255 4.05 5.13 -14.66
C ALA A 255 4.59 6.56 -14.60
N LEU A 256 3.73 7.52 -14.25
CA LEU A 256 4.10 8.94 -14.20
C LEU A 256 4.41 9.43 -12.80
N ALA A 257 3.84 8.81 -11.75
CA ALA A 257 4.10 9.16 -10.36
C ALA A 257 3.59 8.04 -9.44
N PRO A 258 3.96 8.06 -8.13
CA PRO A 258 3.35 7.17 -7.17
C PRO A 258 1.82 7.23 -7.22
N LYS A 259 1.17 6.07 -7.37
CA LYS A 259 -0.29 5.92 -7.51
C LYS A 259 -0.87 6.61 -8.75
N ASN A 260 -0.05 6.79 -9.79
CA ASN A 260 -0.41 7.37 -11.08
C ASN A 260 0.23 6.56 -12.23
N TYR A 261 -0.49 5.56 -12.75
CA TYR A 261 -0.02 4.72 -13.84
C TYR A 261 -1.15 4.17 -14.71
N TRP A 262 -0.80 3.83 -15.94
CA TRP A 262 -1.62 3.09 -16.90
C TRP A 262 -0.93 1.77 -17.24
N LEU A 263 -1.65 0.65 -17.18
CA LEU A 263 -1.10 -0.68 -17.35
C LEU A 263 -2.01 -1.53 -18.24
N ARG A 264 -1.43 -2.21 -19.24
CA ARG A 264 -2.10 -3.17 -20.11
C ARG A 264 -1.70 -4.59 -19.72
N GLN A 265 -2.65 -5.38 -19.22
CA GLN A 265 -2.52 -6.73 -18.66
C GLN A 265 -3.20 -7.79 -19.54
N GLU A 266 -3.02 -7.71 -20.86
CA GLU A 266 -3.74 -8.56 -21.83
C GLU A 266 -3.39 -10.04 -21.79
N PHE A 267 -2.33 -10.42 -21.08
CA PHE A 267 -1.92 -11.81 -20.98
C PHE A 267 -2.74 -12.59 -19.95
N ASP A 268 -3.19 -11.93 -18.88
CA ASP A 268 -3.86 -12.60 -17.74
C ASP A 268 -5.32 -12.18 -17.53
N LYS A 269 -5.81 -11.10 -18.17
CA LYS A 269 -7.16 -10.56 -17.92
C LYS A 269 -8.05 -10.41 -19.15
N LYS A 270 -9.35 -10.62 -18.92
CA LYS A 270 -10.43 -10.29 -19.86
C LYS A 270 -10.61 -8.79 -20.07
N ASP A 271 -10.50 -8.01 -18.98
CA ASP A 271 -10.42 -6.55 -19.05
C ASP A 271 -8.97 -6.14 -18.78
N PRO A 272 -8.18 -5.89 -19.83
CA PRO A 272 -6.74 -5.79 -19.72
C PRO A 272 -6.28 -4.42 -19.25
N ILE A 273 -7.11 -3.38 -19.27
CA ILE A 273 -6.64 -2.02 -19.00
C ILE A 273 -6.86 -1.67 -17.53
N VAL A 274 -5.78 -1.33 -16.85
CA VAL A 274 -5.79 -0.80 -15.49
C VAL A 274 -5.29 0.62 -15.51
N VAL A 275 -6.15 1.55 -15.10
CA VAL A 275 -5.77 2.94 -14.85
C VAL A 275 -5.77 3.17 -13.34
N LYS A 276 -4.67 3.66 -12.80
CA LYS A 276 -4.54 4.03 -11.40
C LYS A 276 -4.22 5.51 -11.32
N LEU A 277 -5.13 6.28 -10.75
CA LEU A 277 -4.89 7.70 -10.46
C LEU A 277 -5.45 8.05 -9.08
N LYS A 278 -4.58 8.53 -8.18
CA LYS A 278 -5.02 8.96 -6.85
C LYS A 278 -5.70 10.32 -6.92
N GLY A 279 -6.89 10.40 -6.33
CA GLY A 279 -7.56 11.67 -6.07
C GLY A 279 -8.53 12.14 -7.15
N LEU A 280 -8.77 11.34 -8.20
CA LEU A 280 -9.85 11.55 -9.18
C LEU A 280 -10.69 10.27 -9.37
N SER A 281 -12.00 10.43 -9.58
CA SER A 281 -12.90 9.34 -9.94
C SER A 281 -12.75 9.00 -11.43
N LEU A 282 -12.20 7.84 -11.76
CA LEU A 282 -11.97 7.44 -13.15
C LEU A 282 -13.27 7.32 -13.96
N LYS A 283 -14.37 6.88 -13.33
CA LYS A 283 -15.69 6.79 -13.97
C LYS A 283 -16.20 8.14 -14.47
N MET A 284 -15.86 9.22 -13.77
CA MET A 284 -16.25 10.59 -14.13
C MET A 284 -15.27 11.26 -15.08
N ASN A 285 -14.11 10.64 -15.30
CA ASN A 285 -13.00 11.25 -16.02
C ASN A 285 -12.46 10.29 -17.10
N PRO A 286 -13.26 9.95 -18.13
CA PRO A 286 -12.86 9.02 -19.18
C PRO A 286 -11.70 9.53 -20.04
N GLN A 287 -11.42 10.84 -20.02
CA GLN A 287 -10.23 11.43 -20.65
C GLN A 287 -8.92 11.00 -20.01
N ILE A 288 -8.94 10.41 -18.80
CA ILE A 288 -7.76 9.82 -18.16
C ILE A 288 -7.52 8.43 -18.76
N ASN A 289 -6.95 8.43 -19.96
CA ASN A 289 -6.70 7.24 -20.78
C ASN A 289 -5.22 7.19 -21.23
N LYS A 290 -4.83 6.17 -21.99
CA LYS A 290 -3.45 5.98 -22.45
C LYS A 290 -2.85 7.23 -23.10
N ASP A 291 -3.59 7.88 -23.99
CA ASP A 291 -3.13 9.06 -24.73
C ASP A 291 -2.84 10.23 -23.80
N ALA A 292 -3.66 10.40 -22.75
CA ALA A 292 -3.39 11.42 -21.73
C ALA A 292 -2.05 11.18 -21.00
N TYR A 293 -1.71 9.92 -20.72
CA TYR A 293 -0.39 9.58 -20.14
C TYR A 293 0.74 9.82 -21.14
N GLU A 294 0.60 9.37 -22.39
CA GLU A 294 1.62 9.56 -23.42
C GLU A 294 1.87 11.04 -23.76
N ASN A 295 0.80 11.83 -23.89
CA ASN A 295 0.90 13.27 -24.15
C ASN A 295 1.54 14.02 -22.99
N SER A 296 1.31 13.59 -21.74
CA SER A 296 1.99 14.17 -20.58
C SER A 296 3.51 13.98 -20.66
N ILE A 297 3.99 12.84 -21.17
CA ILE A 297 5.42 12.56 -21.33
C ILE A 297 5.98 13.33 -22.52
N LYS A 298 5.33 13.21 -23.69
CA LYS A 298 5.83 13.75 -24.96
C LYS A 298 5.77 15.28 -25.01
N ASN A 299 4.69 15.85 -24.47
CA ASN A 299 4.33 17.26 -24.67
C ASN A 299 4.20 18.05 -23.36
N GLY A 300 4.43 17.42 -22.19
CA GLY A 300 4.28 18.08 -20.89
C GLY A 300 2.85 18.51 -20.55
N THR A 301 1.83 17.89 -21.17
CA THR A 301 0.44 18.31 -21.00
C THR A 301 -0.12 17.98 -19.62
N VAL A 302 -0.85 18.93 -19.04
CA VAL A 302 -1.61 18.72 -17.80
C VAL A 302 -3.06 18.38 -18.12
N VAL A 303 -3.53 17.22 -17.66
CA VAL A 303 -4.94 16.81 -17.79
C VAL A 303 -5.66 17.01 -16.47
N LYS A 304 -6.70 17.85 -16.50
CA LYS A 304 -7.59 18.10 -15.37
C LYS A 304 -8.77 17.14 -15.38
N GLY A 305 -9.31 16.86 -14.20
CA GLY A 305 -10.51 16.08 -14.01
C GLY A 305 -11.44 16.71 -12.98
N GLN A 306 -12.67 16.20 -12.92
CA GLN A 306 -13.68 16.61 -11.97
C GLN A 306 -13.93 15.53 -10.93
N ASN A 307 -14.05 15.93 -9.68
CA ASN A 307 -14.65 15.09 -8.65
C ASN A 307 -15.91 15.72 -8.14
N THR A 308 -16.90 14.87 -7.92
CA THR A 308 -18.08 15.21 -7.17
C THR A 308 -17.92 14.73 -5.73
N SER A 309 -18.12 15.64 -4.77
CA SER A 309 -18.21 15.31 -3.35
C SER A 309 -19.48 15.90 -2.76
N LEU A 310 -20.13 15.16 -1.87
CA LEU A 310 -21.14 15.74 -1.00
C LEU A 310 -20.42 16.52 0.10
N ARG A 311 -20.73 17.80 0.23
CA ARG A 311 -20.18 18.65 1.28
C ARG A 311 -21.30 19.37 1.98
N GLN A 312 -21.14 19.49 3.29
CA GLN A 312 -21.97 20.37 4.08
C GLN A 312 -21.32 21.74 4.14
N HIS A 313 -22.10 22.78 3.89
CA HIS A 313 -21.68 24.17 4.01
C HIS A 313 -22.81 25.01 4.59
N GLN A 314 -22.48 26.18 5.14
CA GLN A 314 -23.46 27.11 5.65
C GLN A 314 -23.98 27.98 4.50
N GLU A 315 -25.29 28.15 4.43
CA GLU A 315 -25.97 29.12 3.56
C GLU A 315 -26.79 30.09 4.42
N ARG A 316 -27.12 31.25 3.86
CA ARG A 316 -28.07 32.20 4.42
C ARG A 316 -29.31 32.25 3.55
N ASN A 317 -30.50 32.25 4.16
CA ASN A 317 -31.74 32.47 3.42
C ASN A 317 -31.99 33.98 3.21
N SER A 318 -33.13 34.33 2.60
CA SER A 318 -33.56 35.71 2.38
C SER A 318 -33.75 36.51 3.66
N ASP A 319 -33.95 35.82 4.79
CA ASP A 319 -34.21 36.40 6.11
C ASP A 319 -32.92 36.46 6.97
N ASP A 320 -31.75 36.29 6.34
CA ASP A 320 -30.41 36.26 6.95
C ASP A 320 -30.18 35.13 7.97
N GLU A 321 -31.08 34.13 8.02
CA GLU A 321 -30.90 32.96 8.87
C GLU A 321 -29.84 32.00 8.31
N VAL A 322 -28.89 31.61 9.16
CA VAL A 322 -27.83 30.65 8.82
C VAL A 322 -28.34 29.23 9.01
N PHE A 323 -28.23 28.41 7.96
CA PHE A 323 -28.55 26.98 8.03
C PHE A 323 -27.47 26.15 7.34
N SER A 324 -27.29 24.90 7.78
CA SER A 324 -26.38 23.99 7.09
C SER A 324 -27.10 23.26 5.98
N LYS A 325 -26.53 23.28 4.78
CA LYS A 325 -27.03 22.55 3.62
C LYS A 325 -25.99 21.54 3.16
N MET A 326 -26.45 20.33 2.86
CA MET A 326 -25.62 19.36 2.15
C MET A 326 -25.84 19.56 0.66
N SER A 327 -24.76 19.85 -0.08
CA SER A 327 -24.80 20.01 -1.52
C SER A 327 -23.80 19.12 -2.22
N ARG A 328 -24.11 18.84 -3.48
CA ARG A 328 -23.19 18.17 -4.40
C ARG A 328 -22.25 19.23 -4.98
N ILE A 329 -20.97 19.19 -4.60
CA ILE A 329 -19.95 20.12 -5.08
C ILE A 329 -19.05 19.41 -6.08
N ASN A 330 -18.90 20.01 -7.26
CA ASN A 330 -17.93 19.61 -8.26
C ASN A 330 -16.64 20.41 -8.06
N THR A 331 -15.52 19.72 -7.96
CA THR A 331 -14.20 20.34 -7.83
C THR A 331 -13.31 19.87 -8.96
N THR A 332 -12.75 20.81 -9.71
CA THR A 332 -11.72 20.55 -10.70
C THR A 332 -10.39 20.30 -10.00
N LYS A 333 -9.72 19.22 -10.34
CA LYS A 333 -8.38 18.88 -9.84
C LYS A 333 -7.45 18.59 -11.00
N ASN A 334 -6.17 18.87 -10.81
CA ASN A 334 -5.14 18.37 -11.71
C ASN A 334 -5.02 16.86 -11.53
N GLY A 335 -5.15 16.10 -12.62
CA GLY A 335 -5.05 14.64 -12.63
C GLY A 335 -3.66 14.20 -13.02
N ILE A 336 -3.38 14.27 -14.32
CA ILE A 336 -2.06 13.96 -14.89
C ILE A 336 -1.31 15.27 -15.07
N THR A 337 -0.13 15.39 -14.47
CA THR A 337 0.66 16.63 -14.50
C THR A 337 2.11 16.44 -14.94
N GLY A 338 2.61 15.20 -15.02
CA GLY A 338 4.04 14.91 -15.21
C GLY A 338 4.95 15.37 -14.07
N VAL A 339 4.40 15.96 -12.99
CA VAL A 339 5.16 16.53 -11.87
C VAL A 339 5.11 15.60 -10.66
N HIS A 340 6.28 15.34 -10.07
CA HIS A 340 6.42 14.59 -8.83
C HIS A 340 6.55 15.53 -7.63
N THR A 341 5.67 15.37 -6.63
CA THR A 341 5.71 16.17 -5.39
C THR A 341 6.17 15.38 -4.16
N LYS A 342 6.53 14.10 -4.34
CA LYS A 342 6.80 13.16 -3.24
C LYS A 342 8.15 12.45 -3.34
N MET A 343 8.94 12.80 -4.33
CA MET A 343 10.22 12.19 -4.62
C MET A 343 11.10 13.19 -5.34
N ILE A 344 12.40 13.01 -5.19
CA ILE A 344 13.40 13.81 -5.89
C ILE A 344 13.73 13.06 -7.17
N VAL A 345 13.63 13.74 -8.31
CA VAL A 345 14.10 13.21 -9.60
C VAL A 345 15.49 13.77 -9.83
N LEU A 346 16.48 12.90 -9.93
CA LEU A 346 17.86 13.26 -10.22
C LEU A 346 18.03 13.57 -11.71
N GLU A 347 19.13 14.22 -12.09
CA GLU A 347 19.39 14.62 -13.48
C GLU A 347 19.32 13.45 -14.46
N ASN A 348 19.78 12.27 -14.04
CA ASN A 348 19.72 11.04 -14.83
C ASN A 348 18.34 10.35 -14.83
N GLN A 349 17.29 11.06 -14.38
CA GLN A 349 15.91 10.60 -14.24
C GLN A 349 15.72 9.48 -13.21
N CYS A 350 16.74 9.14 -12.42
CA CYS A 350 16.56 8.27 -11.28
C CYS A 350 15.71 8.95 -10.21
N CYS A 351 14.95 8.11 -9.54
CA CYS A 351 13.94 8.50 -8.58
C CYS A 351 14.43 8.20 -7.17
N CYS A 352 14.60 9.23 -6.36
CA CYS A 352 15.06 9.10 -4.97
C CYS A 352 13.94 9.45 -3.99
N SER A 353 13.91 8.74 -2.86
CA SER A 353 13.00 9.04 -1.76
C SER A 353 13.16 10.49 -1.34
N TYR A 354 12.06 11.24 -1.25
CA TYR A 354 12.08 12.57 -0.66
C TYR A 354 12.39 12.45 0.83
N ILE A 355 13.52 12.98 1.27
CA ILE A 355 13.88 13.08 2.67
C ILE A 355 13.88 14.57 3.03
N ASP A 356 13.06 14.94 4.01
CA ASP A 356 12.86 16.33 4.40
C ASP A 356 14.19 16.97 4.86
N GLY A 357 14.61 18.02 4.17
CA GLY A 357 15.90 18.70 4.38
C GLY A 357 17.08 18.13 3.58
N ILE A 358 16.88 17.08 2.78
CA ILE A 358 17.90 16.56 1.87
C ILE A 358 17.54 16.95 0.43
N SER A 359 18.42 17.71 -0.21
CA SER A 359 18.29 18.15 -1.60
C SER A 359 18.93 17.15 -2.57
N ALA A 360 18.59 17.27 -3.87
CA ALA A 360 19.04 16.34 -4.92
C ALA A 360 20.57 16.19 -5.00
N ASP A 361 21.33 17.26 -4.74
CA ASP A 361 22.80 17.28 -4.74
C ASP A 361 23.44 16.41 -3.64
N LYS A 362 22.65 16.01 -2.63
CA LYS A 362 23.13 15.13 -1.55
C LYS A 362 23.02 13.65 -1.92
N TYR A 363 22.30 13.29 -2.98
CA TYR A 363 22.22 11.91 -3.45
C TYR A 363 23.40 11.61 -4.35
N LYS A 364 24.18 10.58 -3.99
CA LYS A 364 25.27 10.07 -4.81
C LYS A 364 24.82 8.77 -5.47
N ILE A 365 24.92 8.71 -6.78
CA ILE A 365 24.65 7.48 -7.54
C ILE A 365 25.96 6.71 -7.62
N GLN A 366 26.03 5.60 -6.92
CA GLN A 366 27.14 4.66 -7.06
C GLN A 366 26.70 3.53 -7.97
N TYR A 367 27.32 3.44 -9.15
CA TYR A 367 27.18 2.26 -9.99
C TYR A 367 27.92 1.11 -9.31
N LYS A 368 27.21 0.28 -8.55
CA LYS A 368 27.72 -1.05 -8.24
C LYS A 368 27.70 -1.83 -9.56
N MET A 369 28.87 -1.98 -10.19
CA MET A 369 29.11 -3.25 -10.87
C MET A 369 28.97 -4.30 -9.77
N LEU A 370 27.87 -5.05 -9.79
CA LEU A 370 27.81 -6.32 -9.10
C LEU A 370 28.85 -7.20 -9.78
N MET A 371 30.12 -7.03 -9.41
CA MET A 371 31.20 -7.89 -9.87
C MET A 371 30.84 -9.31 -9.44
N CYS A 372 30.95 -10.21 -10.43
CA CYS A 372 30.40 -11.55 -10.45
C CYS A 372 30.80 -12.43 -9.26
#